data_AF-A0A5Q0JS58-F1
#
_entry.id   AF-A0A5Q0JS58-F1
#
_cell.length_a   1.000
_cell.length_b   1.000
_cell.length_c   1.000
_cell.angle_alpha   90.00
_cell.angle_beta   90.00
_cell.angle_gamma   90.00
#
_symmetry.space_group_name_H-M   'P 1'
#
loop_
_entity.id
_entity.type
_entity.pdbx_description
1 polymer ?
#
loop_
_entity_poly.entity_id
_entity_poly.type
_entity_poly.pdbx_seq_one_letter_code
_entity_poly.pdbx_strand_id
1 'polypeptide(L)'
;MFKFSSIALSFIILIQSFGINLNDLSQIDEFIEHAKFHNEAHGDNLFMFISKHYGELKAEHDKNHQEEKEDHEKLPFKQQTHVASMTYFFQFTNKNGFRTLEFSEFRKHHFYYQPPSSSWHSDNLFQPPRLS
;
A
#
# COMPACT_ATOMS: atom_id res chain seq x y z
N MET A 1 -16.87 12.82 -2.18
CA MET A 1 -16.26 11.68 -2.90
C MET A 1 -15.06 11.11 -2.16
N PHE A 2 -14.03 11.90 -1.83
CA PHE A 2 -12.85 11.42 -1.08
C PHE A 2 -13.15 10.72 0.27
N LYS A 3 -14.16 11.16 1.02
CA LYS A 3 -14.53 10.54 2.32
C LYS A 3 -15.04 9.09 2.18
N PHE A 4 -15.87 8.81 1.16
CA PHE A 4 -16.37 7.45 0.93
C PHE A 4 -15.24 6.54 0.45
N SER A 5 -14.37 7.06 -0.42
CA SER A 5 -13.18 6.33 -0.87
C SER A 5 -12.23 6.02 0.28
N SER A 6 -12.02 6.94 1.22
CA SER A 6 -11.16 6.69 2.39
C SER A 6 -11.78 5.68 3.36
N ILE A 7 -13.11 5.71 3.54
CA ILE A 7 -13.82 4.72 4.34
C ILE A 7 -13.71 3.33 3.71
N ALA A 8 -13.99 3.21 2.41
CA ALA A 8 -13.86 1.94 1.68
C ALA A 8 -12.44 1.39 1.72
N LEU A 9 -11.43 2.24 1.51
CA LEU A 9 -10.03 1.84 1.58
C LEU A 9 -9.64 1.36 3.00
N SER A 10 -10.14 2.03 4.04
CA SER A 10 -9.90 1.62 5.43
C SER A 10 -10.49 0.25 5.73
N PHE A 11 -11.69 -0.05 5.22
CA PHE A 11 -12.29 -1.39 5.35
C PHE A 11 -11.50 -2.46 4.60
N ILE A 12 -11.00 -2.16 3.39
CA ILE A 12 -10.17 -3.10 2.63
C ILE A 12 -8.89 -3.41 3.41
N ILE A 13 -8.22 -2.39 3.94
CA ILE A 13 -7.00 -2.56 4.75
C ILE A 13 -7.30 -3.38 6.02
N LEU A 14 -8.42 -3.12 6.69
CA LEU A 14 -8.83 -3.87 7.89
C LEU A 14 -9.09 -5.36 7.56
N ILE A 15 -9.83 -5.65 6.49
CA ILE A 15 -10.11 -7.02 6.05
C ILE A 15 -8.81 -7.76 5.73
N GLN A 16 -7.87 -7.09 5.05
CA GLN A 16 -6.54 -7.63 4.79
C GLN A 16 -5.75 -7.89 6.08
N SER A 17 -5.90 -7.05 7.11
CA SER A 17 -5.22 -7.24 8.40
C SER A 17 -5.68 -8.48 9.16
N PHE A 18 -6.91 -8.94 8.92
CA PHE A 18 -7.41 -10.20 9.45
C PHE A 18 -6.91 -11.44 8.67
N GLY A 19 -6.18 -11.23 7.57
CA GLY A 19 -5.71 -12.33 6.72
C GLY A 19 -6.78 -12.92 5.81
N ILE A 20 -7.92 -12.25 5.64
CA ILE A 20 -9.01 -12.71 4.78
C ILE A 20 -8.58 -12.59 3.32
N ASN A 21 -8.56 -13.71 2.61
CA ASN A 21 -8.21 -13.81 1.20
C ASN A 21 -9.45 -14.10 0.32
N LEU A 22 -9.30 -14.05 -1.01
CA LEU A 22 -10.41 -14.32 -1.93
C LEU A 22 -10.89 -15.78 -1.92
N ASN A 23 -10.03 -16.75 -1.60
CA ASN A 23 -10.40 -18.16 -1.45
C ASN A 23 -11.29 -18.38 -0.21
N ASP A 24 -11.08 -17.64 0.88
CA ASP A 24 -11.97 -17.67 2.04
C ASP A 24 -13.39 -17.23 1.65
N LEU A 25 -13.51 -16.23 0.75
CA LEU A 25 -14.82 -15.78 0.26
C LEU A 25 -15.55 -16.88 -0.52
N SER A 26 -14.82 -17.71 -1.27
CA SER A 26 -15.42 -18.84 -2.00
C SER A 26 -15.86 -20.01 -1.13
N GLN A 27 -15.52 -20.00 0.16
CA GLN A 27 -15.87 -21.05 1.14
C GLN A 27 -16.89 -20.54 2.18
N ILE A 28 -17.49 -19.36 1.97
CA ILE A 28 -18.47 -18.78 2.90
C ILE A 28 -19.75 -19.62 2.95
N ASP A 29 -20.14 -20.25 1.85
CA ASP A 29 -21.25 -21.19 1.79
C ASP A 29 -21.02 -22.39 2.73
N GLU A 30 -19.86 -23.03 2.63
CA GLU A 30 -19.45 -24.13 3.53
C GLU A 30 -19.48 -23.69 5.00
N PHE A 31 -18.98 -22.49 5.31
CA PHE A 31 -19.07 -21.92 6.67
C PHE A 31 -20.52 -21.80 7.16
N ILE A 32 -21.41 -21.26 6.31
CA ILE A 32 -22.82 -21.05 6.68
C ILE A 32 -23.54 -22.39 6.87
N GLU A 33 -23.29 -23.36 5.99
CA GLU A 33 -23.90 -24.69 6.06
C GLU A 33 -23.43 -25.45 7.31
N HIS A 34 -22.13 -25.44 7.59
CA HIS A 34 -21.59 -26.10 8.78
C HIS A 34 -22.05 -25.42 10.08
N ALA A 35 -22.17 -24.09 10.09
CA ALA A 35 -22.74 -23.36 11.23
C ALA A 35 -24.22 -23.73 11.48
N LYS A 36 -25.01 -23.96 10.42
CA LYS A 36 -26.39 -24.45 10.55
C LYS A 36 -26.45 -25.88 11.07
N PHE A 37 -25.60 -26.76 10.56
CA PHE A 37 -25.48 -28.13 11.07
C PHE A 37 -25.19 -28.12 12.57
N HIS A 38 -24.22 -27.32 13.03
CA HIS A 38 -23.92 -27.16 14.45
C HIS A 38 -25.07 -26.59 15.27
N ASN A 39 -25.84 -25.67 14.70
CA ASN A 39 -27.04 -25.16 15.36
C ASN A 39 -28.11 -26.24 15.53
N GLU A 40 -28.34 -27.06 14.51
CA GLU A 40 -29.37 -28.11 14.52
C GLU A 40 -28.95 -29.35 15.33
N ALA A 41 -27.70 -29.80 15.19
CA ALA A 41 -27.19 -31.01 15.81
C ALA A 41 -26.71 -30.80 17.26
N HIS A 42 -26.10 -29.65 17.54
CA HIS A 42 -25.46 -29.37 18.83
C HIS A 42 -26.07 -28.20 19.60
N GLY A 43 -27.02 -27.47 19.00
CA GLY A 43 -27.61 -26.28 19.61
C GLY A 43 -26.66 -25.08 19.67
N ASP A 44 -25.58 -25.10 18.90
CA ASP A 44 -24.59 -24.03 18.91
C ASP A 44 -25.17 -22.76 18.28
N ASN A 45 -24.99 -21.63 18.94
CA ASN A 45 -25.16 -20.33 18.28
C ASN A 45 -23.89 -19.98 17.49
N LEU A 46 -23.98 -18.95 16.64
CA LEU A 46 -22.86 -18.54 15.79
C LEU A 46 -21.57 -18.22 16.57
N PHE A 47 -21.66 -17.63 17.77
CA PHE A 47 -20.49 -17.33 18.59
C PHE A 47 -19.83 -18.59 19.14
N MET A 48 -20.63 -19.56 19.58
CA MET A 48 -20.13 -20.86 20.05
C MET A 48 -19.45 -21.61 18.91
N PHE A 49 -20.06 -21.62 17.72
CA PHE A 49 -19.48 -22.18 16.50
C PHE A 49 -18.10 -21.54 16.20
N ILE A 50 -18.03 -20.21 16.18
CA ILE A 50 -16.75 -19.51 15.95
C ILE A 50 -15.72 -19.88 17.01
N SER A 51 -16.10 -19.98 18.29
CA SER A 51 -15.19 -20.38 19.36
C SER A 51 -14.65 -21.81 19.19
N LYS A 52 -15.51 -22.74 18.77
CA LYS A 52 -15.17 -24.14 18.49
C LYS A 52 -14.32 -24.35 17.22
N HIS A 53 -14.35 -23.43 16.27
CA HIS A 53 -13.61 -23.59 15.00
C HIS A 53 -12.40 -22.66 14.85
N TYR A 54 -12.41 -21.51 15.54
CA TYR A 54 -11.39 -20.45 15.39
C TYR A 54 -10.92 -19.84 16.72
N GLY A 55 -11.45 -20.29 17.86
CA GLY A 55 -11.22 -19.69 19.17
C GLY A 55 -10.72 -20.67 20.23
N GLU A 56 -11.07 -20.36 21.48
CA GLU A 56 -10.59 -21.07 22.67
C GLU A 56 -11.02 -22.54 22.73
N LEU A 57 -12.20 -22.87 22.19
CA LEU A 57 -12.75 -24.23 22.27
C LEU A 57 -12.28 -25.16 21.14
N LYS A 58 -11.48 -24.64 20.20
CA LYS A 58 -11.04 -25.38 19.01
C LYS A 58 -10.33 -26.68 19.31
N ALA A 59 -9.39 -26.66 20.25
CA ALA A 59 -8.61 -27.84 20.60
C ALA A 59 -9.46 -28.96 21.22
N GLU A 60 -10.48 -28.59 22.01
CA GLU A 60 -11.41 -29.55 22.60
C GLU A 60 -12.38 -30.10 21.55
N HIS A 61 -12.91 -29.23 20.69
CA HIS A 61 -13.81 -29.61 19.61
C HIS A 61 -13.12 -30.57 18.62
N ASP A 62 -11.91 -30.25 18.16
CA ASP A 62 -11.10 -31.11 17.26
C ASP A 62 -10.79 -32.50 17.88
N LYS A 63 -10.74 -32.59 19.22
CA LYS A 63 -10.49 -33.85 19.93
C LYS A 63 -11.75 -34.72 20.03
N ASN A 64 -12.89 -34.09 20.29
CA ASN A 64 -14.14 -34.79 20.56
C ASN A 64 -14.92 -35.14 19.28
N HIS A 65 -14.71 -34.40 18.19
CA HIS A 65 -15.41 -34.55 16.91
C HIS A 65 -14.42 -34.82 15.78
N GLN A 66 -13.79 -36.00 15.79
CA GLN A 66 -12.82 -36.39 14.76
C GLN A 66 -13.50 -36.79 13.45
N GLU A 67 -14.77 -37.17 13.51
CA GLU A 67 -15.61 -37.54 12.38
C GLU A 67 -15.85 -36.37 11.41
N GLU A 68 -15.79 -35.13 11.90
CA GLU A 68 -16.06 -33.91 11.11
C GLU A 68 -14.78 -33.31 10.49
N LYS A 69 -13.62 -33.96 10.67
CA LYS A 69 -12.32 -33.40 10.32
C LYS A 69 -12.18 -33.04 8.83
N GLU A 70 -12.73 -33.84 7.94
CA GLU A 70 -12.71 -33.56 6.49
C GLU A 70 -13.55 -32.32 6.13
N ASP A 71 -14.68 -32.13 6.81
CA ASP A 71 -15.54 -30.96 6.60
C ASP A 71 -14.93 -29.72 7.25
N HIS A 72 -14.24 -29.89 8.38
CA HIS A 72 -13.46 -28.81 8.95
C HIS A 72 -12.50 -28.30 7.88
N GLU A 73 -11.75 -29.13 7.14
CA GLU A 73 -10.78 -28.71 6.10
C GLU A 73 -11.34 -27.75 5.04
N LYS A 74 -12.64 -27.82 4.74
CA LYS A 74 -13.31 -26.95 3.76
C LYS A 74 -13.62 -25.55 4.31
N LEU A 75 -13.58 -25.37 5.63
CA LEU A 75 -13.89 -24.10 6.27
C LEU A 75 -12.86 -23.00 5.91
N PRO A 76 -13.32 -21.74 5.73
CA PRO A 76 -12.47 -20.60 5.43
C PRO A 76 -11.58 -20.19 6.60
N PHE A 77 -10.66 -19.24 6.39
CA PHE A 77 -9.87 -18.55 7.43
C PHE A 77 -8.89 -19.46 8.21
N LYS A 78 -8.44 -20.56 7.60
CA LYS A 78 -7.47 -21.49 8.21
C LYS A 78 -6.02 -21.05 8.13
N GLN A 79 -5.76 -19.94 7.46
CA GLN A 79 -4.41 -19.48 7.21
C GLN A 79 -3.81 -18.96 8.52
N GLN A 80 -2.71 -19.57 8.97
CA GLN A 80 -1.87 -18.93 9.99
C GLN A 80 -1.22 -17.71 9.36
N THR A 81 -1.70 -16.55 9.77
CA THR A 81 -1.28 -15.21 9.37
C THR A 81 0.21 -14.98 9.63
N HIS A 82 1.11 -15.41 8.75
CA HIS A 82 2.51 -14.98 8.78
C HIS A 82 3.24 -15.00 7.42
N VAL A 83 2.54 -14.95 6.28
CA VAL A 83 3.18 -14.38 5.10
C VAL A 83 2.97 -12.88 5.19
N ALA A 84 3.90 -12.21 5.89
CA ALA A 84 4.22 -10.84 5.56
C ALA A 84 4.54 -10.85 4.06
N SER A 85 3.56 -10.54 3.22
CA SER A 85 3.77 -10.34 1.80
C SER A 85 4.65 -9.11 1.70
N MET A 86 5.97 -9.34 1.72
CA MET A 86 6.95 -8.30 1.50
C MET A 86 6.66 -7.75 0.11
N THR A 87 5.94 -6.63 0.09
CA THR A 87 5.59 -5.95 -1.14
C THR A 87 6.87 -5.23 -1.56
N TYR A 88 7.69 -5.89 -2.36
CA TYR A 88 8.92 -5.32 -2.87
C TYR A 88 8.57 -4.25 -3.91
N PHE A 89 8.67 -2.99 -3.53
CA PHE A 89 8.67 -1.89 -4.48
C PHE A 89 10.06 -1.78 -5.11
N PHE A 90 10.18 -2.20 -6.37
CA PHE A 90 11.38 -1.93 -7.15
C PHE A 90 11.33 -0.48 -7.64
N GLN A 91 12.01 0.41 -6.94
CA GLN A 91 12.33 1.73 -7.48
C GLN A 91 13.35 1.51 -8.61
N PHE A 92 12.89 1.50 -9.86
CA PHE A 92 13.79 1.61 -11.01
C PHE A 92 14.42 3.01 -10.99
N THR A 93 15.54 3.15 -10.28
CA THR A 93 16.42 4.30 -10.46
C THR A 93 17.05 4.13 -11.84
N ASN A 94 16.41 4.65 -12.87
CA ASN A 94 17.07 4.75 -14.16
C ASN A 94 18.28 5.68 -13.95
N LYS A 95 19.48 5.09 -13.82
CA LYS A 95 20.74 5.83 -13.71
C LYS A 95 21.06 6.61 -14.98
N ASN A 96 20.29 6.43 -16.05
CA ASN A 96 20.29 7.37 -17.16
C ASN A 96 19.56 8.63 -16.67
N GLY A 97 20.25 9.39 -15.83
CA GLY A 97 19.87 10.77 -15.54
C GLY A 97 19.59 11.43 -16.87
N PHE A 98 18.43 12.08 -16.97
CA PHE A 98 18.09 12.88 -18.13
C PHE A 98 19.31 13.73 -18.47
N ARG A 99 19.94 13.48 -19.63
CA ARG A 99 21.04 14.33 -20.09
C ARG A 99 20.44 15.72 -20.18
N THR A 100 20.83 16.59 -19.26
CA THR A 100 20.44 17.99 -19.32
C THR A 100 21.00 18.49 -20.65
N LEU A 101 20.14 19.03 -21.50
CA LEU A 101 20.58 19.54 -22.78
C LEU A 101 21.47 20.75 -22.46
N GLU A 102 22.79 20.58 -22.65
CA GLU A 102 23.74 21.69 -22.55
C GLU A 102 23.47 22.62 -23.74
N PHE A 103 22.69 23.68 -23.50
CA PHE A 103 22.54 24.76 -24.46
C PHE A 103 23.86 25.53 -24.48
N SER A 104 24.67 25.33 -25.51
CA SER A 104 25.78 26.25 -25.79
C SER A 104 25.18 27.60 -26.17
N GLU A 105 25.16 28.53 -25.23
CA GLU A 105 24.86 29.93 -25.52
C GLU A 105 25.96 30.50 -26.43
N PHE A 106 25.79 30.39 -27.74
CA PHE A 106 26.57 31.18 -28.70
C PHE A 106 26.13 32.65 -28.61
N ARG A 107 26.51 33.35 -27.53
CA ARG A 107 26.39 34.80 -27.47
C ARG A 107 27.54 35.43 -28.25
N LYS A 108 27.36 35.61 -29.55
CA LYS A 108 28.13 36.63 -30.27
C LYS A 108 27.60 37.99 -29.83
N HIS A 109 28.29 38.60 -28.87
CA HIS A 109 27.88 39.89 -28.32
C HIS A 109 28.00 40.94 -29.42
N HIS A 110 26.88 41.50 -29.89
CA HIS A 110 26.84 42.55 -30.92
C HIS A 110 26.77 43.97 -30.32
N PHE A 111 27.21 44.12 -29.08
CA PHE A 111 27.21 45.39 -28.36
C PHE A 111 28.60 45.62 -27.76
N TYR A 112 29.05 46.87 -27.82
CA TYR A 112 30.28 47.32 -27.19
C TYR A 112 29.99 48.59 -26.39
N TYR A 113 30.66 48.72 -25.25
CA TYR A 113 30.49 49.90 -24.40
C TYR A 113 31.15 51.12 -25.06
N GLN A 114 30.41 52.23 -25.14
CA GLN A 114 30.96 53.54 -25.48
C GLN A 114 30.98 54.41 -24.21
N PRO A 115 32.13 54.99 -23.84
CA PRO A 115 32.19 55.88 -22.69
C PRO A 115 31.43 57.18 -22.99
N PRO A 116 30.73 57.75 -21.99
CA PRO A 116 30.06 59.04 -22.15
C PRO A 116 31.08 60.17 -22.39
N SER A 117 30.71 61.18 -23.17
CA SER A 117 31.55 62.32 -23.51
C SER A 117 31.68 63.37 -22.40
N SER A 118 31.03 63.17 -21.25
CA SER A 118 31.07 64.07 -20.10
C SER A 118 31.60 63.37 -18.85
N SER A 119 32.39 64.09 -18.05
CA SER A 119 33.04 63.59 -16.83
C SER A 119 32.18 63.73 -15.58
N TRP A 120 30.96 64.25 -15.68
CA TRP A 120 30.16 64.62 -14.50
C TRP A 120 29.64 63.41 -13.71
N HIS A 121 29.60 62.22 -14.33
CA HIS A 121 29.18 60.96 -13.73
C HIS A 121 30.25 59.87 -13.86
N SER A 122 31.52 60.25 -14.02
CA SER A 122 32.62 59.27 -14.17
C SER A 122 33.07 58.64 -12.86
N ASP A 123 32.46 59.01 -11.73
CA ASP A 123 32.78 58.45 -10.42
C ASP A 123 32.48 56.94 -10.41
N ASN A 124 33.51 56.16 -10.08
CA ASN A 124 33.61 54.71 -10.23
C ASN A 124 32.57 53.88 -9.46
N LEU A 125 31.63 54.51 -8.73
CA LEU A 125 30.68 53.81 -7.86
C LEU A 125 29.67 52.94 -8.63
N PHE A 126 29.36 53.28 -9.89
CA PHE A 126 28.33 52.58 -10.67
C PHE A 126 28.81 52.09 -12.04
N GLN A 127 30.12 51.91 -12.22
CA GLN A 127 30.63 51.29 -13.45
C GLN A 127 30.64 49.77 -13.33
N PRO A 128 30.27 49.04 -14.40
CA PRO A 128 30.36 47.59 -14.40
C PRO A 128 31.81 47.14 -14.15
N PRO A 129 32.03 45.95 -13.56
CA PRO A 129 33.36 45.41 -13.33
C PRO A 129 34.17 45.39 -14.63
N ARG A 130 35.30 46.08 -14.64
CA ARG A 130 36.24 46.01 -15.77
C ARG A 130 36.94 44.66 -15.69
N LEU A 131 36.79 43.83 -16.71
CA LEU A 131 37.56 42.60 -16.83
C LEU A 131 39.04 43.01 -17.01
N SER A 132 39.89 42.58 -16.09
CA SER A 132 41.35 42.72 -16.16
C SER A 132 41.93 41.84 -17.24
#